data_AF-A0A822FWY8-F1
#
_entry.id   AF-A0A822FWY8-F1
#
_cell.length_a   1.000
_cell.length_b   1.000
_cell.length_c   1.000
_cell.angle_alpha   90.00
_cell.angle_beta   90.00
_cell.angle_gamma   90.00
#
_symmetry.space_group_name_H-M   'P 1'
#
loop_
_entity.id
_entity.type
_entity.pdbx_description
1 polymer ?
#
loop_
_entity_poly.entity_id
_entity_poly.type
_entity_poly.pdbx_seq_one_letter_code
_entity_poly.pdbx_strand_id
1 'polypeptide(L)'
;MTSDSDNEMENGMEEDIDSELDDIELQKAFKEGHLKPGLNVEQKSKRPLINNKEALTAKYAEIYLDLPWIERLDCTNTPLLVNEVNLPTNDDETLADNDFKREMLFYRQAQGTVLEAIPRLKAEKISTKRPDDYYAQMIKSDEHMKK
;
A
#
# COMPACT_ATOMS: atom_id res chain seq x y z
N MET A 1 31.19 -41.46 -22.90
CA MET A 1 29.80 -41.14 -22.55
C MET A 1 29.80 -40.78 -21.09
N THR A 2 29.86 -39.47 -20.83
CA THR A 2 29.69 -38.83 -19.54
C THR A 2 28.21 -38.83 -19.16
N SER A 3 27.91 -38.98 -17.88
CA SER A 3 26.75 -38.35 -17.22
C SER A 3 27.02 -38.36 -15.73
N ASP A 4 27.24 -37.14 -15.25
CA ASP A 4 27.51 -36.77 -13.87
C ASP A 4 26.31 -37.04 -12.98
N SER A 5 26.57 -37.43 -11.72
CA SER A 5 25.58 -37.50 -10.65
C SER A 5 25.36 -36.13 -10.03
N ASP A 6 24.09 -35.80 -9.87
CA ASP A 6 23.54 -34.65 -9.18
C ASP A 6 24.03 -34.54 -7.73
N ASN A 7 24.46 -33.35 -7.33
CA ASN A 7 24.33 -32.88 -5.95
C ASN A 7 24.23 -31.34 -5.97
N GLU A 8 22.98 -30.86 -5.96
CA GLU A 8 22.63 -29.45 -5.81
C GLU A 8 23.07 -28.94 -4.43
N MET A 9 23.83 -27.86 -4.40
CA MET A 9 23.93 -26.98 -3.23
C MET A 9 23.48 -25.59 -3.67
N GLU A 10 22.19 -25.35 -3.51
CA GLU A 10 21.59 -24.04 -3.35
C GLU A 10 22.13 -23.44 -2.04
N ASN A 11 22.92 -22.38 -2.14
CA ASN A 11 23.42 -21.64 -0.98
C ASN A 11 23.15 -20.16 -1.22
N GLY A 12 21.88 -19.77 -1.12
CA GLY A 12 21.49 -18.39 -0.92
C GLY A 12 21.76 -18.02 0.53
N MET A 13 23.01 -17.64 0.84
CA MET A 13 23.32 -17.02 2.11
C MET A 13 22.72 -15.60 2.12
N GLU A 14 21.69 -15.43 2.94
CA GLU A 14 21.26 -14.12 3.45
C GLU A 14 22.39 -13.53 4.30
N GLU A 15 23.31 -12.80 3.68
CA GLU A 15 24.33 -12.00 4.37
C GLU A 15 23.74 -10.64 4.78
N ASP A 16 22.94 -10.62 5.85
CA ASP A 16 22.42 -9.38 6.46
C ASP A 16 22.97 -9.17 7.88
N ILE A 17 24.16 -9.71 8.16
CA ILE A 17 24.84 -9.61 9.46
C ILE A 17 26.36 -9.44 9.24
N ASP A 18 26.82 -8.32 8.67
CA ASP A 18 28.10 -7.65 9.07
C ASP A 18 28.43 -6.29 8.41
N SER A 19 27.47 -5.63 7.73
CA SER A 19 27.78 -4.38 7.00
C SER A 19 28.37 -3.25 7.87
N GLU A 20 28.03 -3.20 9.16
CA GLU A 20 28.48 -2.11 10.03
C GLU A 20 29.92 -2.26 10.53
N LEU A 21 30.45 -3.50 10.68
CA LEU A 21 31.85 -3.71 11.09
C LEU A 21 32.83 -3.48 9.93
N ASP A 22 32.47 -3.95 8.73
CA ASP A 22 33.26 -3.74 7.51
C ASP A 22 33.43 -2.25 7.15
N ASP A 23 32.37 -1.45 7.34
CA ASP A 23 32.41 0.00 7.13
C ASP A 23 33.39 0.71 8.07
N ILE A 24 33.53 0.25 9.32
CA ILE A 24 34.44 0.83 10.32
C ILE A 24 35.90 0.53 9.94
N GLU A 25 36.19 -0.69 9.48
CA GLU A 25 37.53 -1.08 9.05
C GLU A 25 37.96 -0.31 7.78
N LEU A 26 37.05 -0.14 6.81
CA LEU A 26 37.27 0.68 5.62
C LEU A 26 37.57 2.15 5.98
N GLN A 27 36.81 2.73 6.92
CA GLN A 27 37.04 4.11 7.39
C GLN A 27 38.40 4.27 8.06
N LYS A 28 38.86 3.27 8.81
CA LYS A 28 40.19 3.26 9.44
C LYS A 28 41.30 3.16 8.39
N ALA A 29 41.17 2.24 7.43
CA ALA A 29 42.11 2.08 6.33
C ALA A 29 42.21 3.34 5.44
N PHE A 30 41.09 4.07 5.27
CA PHE A 30 41.08 5.38 4.59
C PHE A 30 41.88 6.43 5.37
N LYS A 31 41.67 6.54 6.69
CA LYS A 31 42.40 7.49 7.55
C LYS A 31 43.90 7.19 7.62
N GLU A 32 44.26 5.92 7.62
CA GLU A 32 45.65 5.45 7.65
C GLU A 32 46.33 5.52 6.26
N GLY A 33 45.59 5.88 5.21
CA GLY A 33 46.12 6.06 3.85
C GLY A 33 46.45 4.75 3.12
N HIS A 34 45.93 3.63 3.59
CA HIS A 34 46.15 2.30 3.00
C HIS A 34 45.30 2.04 1.74
N LEU A 35 44.31 2.90 1.46
CA LEU A 35 43.44 2.77 0.29
C LEU A 35 44.05 3.45 -0.95
N LYS A 36 44.01 2.76 -2.09
CA LYS A 36 44.49 3.31 -3.37
C LYS A 36 43.54 4.42 -3.86
N PRO A 37 44.07 5.52 -4.43
CA PRO A 37 43.23 6.55 -5.05
C PRO A 37 42.32 5.93 -6.13
N GLY A 38 41.01 6.15 -6.03
CA GLY A 38 40.01 5.66 -6.98
C GLY A 38 39.38 4.30 -6.66
N LEU A 39 39.77 3.66 -5.54
CA LEU A 39 39.16 2.40 -5.07
C LEU A 39 38.02 2.63 -4.07
N ASN A 40 37.73 3.87 -3.69
CA ASN A 40 36.70 4.25 -2.74
C ASN A 40 35.75 5.31 -3.32
N VAL A 41 34.48 5.24 -2.93
CA VAL A 41 33.46 6.24 -3.28
C VAL A 41 32.86 6.76 -1.98
N GLU A 42 32.86 8.08 -1.79
CA GLU A 42 32.20 8.68 -0.63
C GLU A 42 30.69 8.44 -0.70
N GLN A 43 30.20 7.58 0.18
CA GLN A 43 28.77 7.37 0.33
C GLN A 43 28.16 8.60 1.02
N LYS A 44 27.28 9.30 0.31
CA LYS A 44 26.47 10.36 0.93
C LYS A 44 25.62 9.72 2.02
N SER A 45 25.72 10.24 3.25
CA SER A 45 24.88 9.81 4.36
C SER A 45 23.41 9.80 3.93
N LYS A 46 22.70 8.70 4.19
CA LYS A 46 21.25 8.64 3.97
C LYS A 46 20.61 9.82 4.70
N ARG A 47 19.78 10.60 3.99
CA ARG A 47 19.10 11.75 4.61
C ARG A 47 18.25 11.23 5.77
N PRO A 48 18.23 11.91 6.93
CA PRO A 48 17.36 11.49 8.03
C PRO A 48 15.90 11.51 7.56
N LEU A 49 15.15 10.48 7.95
CA LEU A 49 13.70 10.41 7.75
C LEU A 49 13.05 11.42 8.70
N ILE A 50 12.73 12.61 8.20
CA ILE A 50 12.14 13.69 9.00
C ILE A 50 10.61 13.60 8.93
N ASN A 51 9.97 13.31 10.06
CA ASN A 51 8.52 13.40 10.22
C ASN A 51 8.15 14.70 10.96
N ASN A 52 7.98 15.78 10.20
CA ASN A 52 7.60 17.08 10.76
C ASN A 52 6.07 17.16 10.95
N LYS A 53 5.60 16.67 12.10
CA LYS A 53 4.18 16.66 12.46
C LYS A 53 3.57 18.05 12.54
N GLU A 54 4.30 19.04 13.07
CA GLU A 54 3.81 20.41 13.24
C GLU A 54 3.48 21.06 11.89
N ALA A 55 4.38 20.93 10.92
CA ALA A 55 4.16 21.45 9.58
C ALA A 55 2.98 20.76 8.88
N LEU A 56 2.82 19.44 9.06
CA LEU A 56 1.69 18.67 8.52
C LEU A 56 0.36 19.14 9.12
N THR A 57 0.29 19.33 10.44
CA THR A 57 -0.92 19.83 11.10
C THR A 57 -1.23 21.28 10.70
N ALA A 58 -0.22 22.13 10.56
CA ALA A 58 -0.39 23.50 10.08
C ALA A 58 -0.95 23.52 8.65
N LYS A 59 -0.42 22.68 7.76
CA LYS A 59 -0.91 22.55 6.38
C LYS A 59 -2.31 21.96 6.31
N TYR A 60 -2.63 20.99 7.15
CA TYR A 60 -3.99 20.46 7.27
C TYR A 60 -4.97 21.57 7.63
N ALA A 61 -4.65 22.40 8.63
CA ALA A 61 -5.52 23.51 9.04
C ALA A 61 -5.70 24.57 7.94
N GLU A 62 -4.69 24.79 7.10
CA GLU A 62 -4.76 25.73 5.97
C GLU A 62 -5.73 25.24 4.86
N ILE A 63 -5.75 23.94 4.57
CA ILE A 63 -6.56 23.37 3.48
C ILE A 63 -7.91 22.81 3.92
N TYR A 64 -8.11 22.65 5.24
CA TYR A 64 -9.32 22.05 5.77
C TYR A 64 -10.53 22.96 5.55
N LEU A 65 -11.59 22.38 4.96
CA LEU A 65 -12.87 23.05 4.75
C LEU A 65 -13.92 22.40 5.66
N ASP A 66 -14.47 23.20 6.57
CA ASP A 66 -15.56 22.77 7.46
C ASP A 66 -16.91 22.83 6.72
N LEU A 67 -17.12 21.85 5.85
CA LEU A 67 -18.34 21.72 5.05
C LEU A 67 -19.30 20.69 5.67
N PRO A 68 -20.62 20.90 5.52
CA PRO A 68 -21.61 19.87 5.85
C PRO A 68 -21.29 18.55 5.16
N TRP A 69 -21.54 17.43 5.84
CA TRP A 69 -21.22 16.11 5.30
C TRP A 69 -21.79 15.85 3.91
N ILE A 70 -22.97 16.41 3.60
CA ILE A 70 -23.62 16.21 2.29
C ILE A 70 -22.81 16.78 1.12
N GLU A 71 -21.97 17.79 1.34
CA GLU A 71 -21.10 18.36 0.31
C GLU A 71 -19.79 17.58 0.17
N ARG A 72 -19.42 16.79 1.20
CA ARG A 72 -18.20 15.99 1.23
C ARG A 72 -18.43 14.55 0.77
N LEU A 73 -19.58 13.98 1.15
CA LEU A 73 -19.99 12.58 0.93
C LEU A 73 -18.92 11.56 1.33
N ASP A 74 -18.08 11.92 2.31
CA ASP A 74 -16.95 11.13 2.75
C ASP A 74 -17.35 10.11 3.82
N CYS A 75 -16.86 8.88 3.73
CA CYS A 75 -17.05 7.85 4.74
C CYS A 75 -15.69 7.21 5.06
N THR A 76 -15.38 7.09 6.35
CA THR A 76 -14.10 6.56 6.84
C THR A 76 -14.32 5.29 7.68
N ASN A 77 -15.14 4.38 7.18
CA ASN A 77 -15.49 3.14 7.87
C ASN A 77 -14.46 2.03 7.61
N THR A 78 -14.36 1.13 8.58
CA THR A 78 -13.60 -0.12 8.46
C THR A 78 -14.36 -1.15 7.61
N PRO A 79 -13.68 -2.18 7.08
CA PRO A 79 -14.35 -3.34 6.49
C PRO A 79 -15.41 -3.92 7.42
N LEU A 80 -16.56 -4.32 6.87
CA LEU A 80 -17.53 -5.11 7.61
C LEU A 80 -16.87 -6.41 8.10
N LEU A 81 -17.21 -6.81 9.33
CA LEU A 81 -16.65 -8.01 9.96
C LEU A 81 -16.71 -9.19 8.99
N VAL A 82 -15.52 -9.69 8.66
CA VAL A 82 -15.37 -10.94 7.94
C VAL A 82 -15.64 -12.01 8.98
N ASN A 83 -16.86 -12.54 9.03
CA ASN A 83 -17.03 -13.89 9.58
C ASN A 83 -16.06 -14.73 8.78
N GLU A 84 -14.98 -15.20 9.41
CA GLU A 84 -13.83 -15.87 8.82
C GLU A 84 -14.28 -16.70 7.62
N VAL A 85 -14.25 -16.07 6.44
CA VAL A 85 -14.42 -16.81 5.22
C VAL A 85 -13.14 -17.63 5.24
N ASN A 86 -13.29 -18.94 5.42
CA ASN A 86 -12.25 -19.95 5.28
C ASN A 86 -11.64 -19.83 3.88
N LEU A 87 -10.95 -18.73 3.61
CA LEU A 87 -10.13 -18.53 2.44
C LEU A 87 -8.90 -19.34 2.77
N PRO A 88 -8.68 -20.47 2.06
CA PRO A 88 -7.49 -21.28 2.25
C PRO A 88 -6.31 -20.34 2.10
N THR A 89 -5.49 -20.31 3.13
CA THR A 89 -4.36 -19.42 3.16
C THR A 89 -3.19 -20.26 3.57
N ASN A 90 -2.22 -20.31 2.68
CA ASN A 90 -0.88 -20.74 3.06
C ASN A 90 -0.44 -19.73 4.12
N ASP A 91 -0.09 -20.20 5.31
CA ASP A 91 0.21 -19.34 6.46
C ASP A 91 1.40 -18.38 6.20
N ASP A 92 2.13 -18.59 5.10
CA ASP A 92 3.28 -17.80 4.65
C ASP A 92 2.91 -16.64 3.69
N GLU A 93 1.69 -16.55 3.16
CA GLU A 93 1.28 -15.48 2.24
C GLU A 93 0.79 -14.23 2.98
N THR A 94 1.43 -13.09 2.74
CA THR A 94 0.95 -11.82 3.28
C THR A 94 -0.33 -11.36 2.57
N LEU A 95 -1.10 -10.47 3.20
CA LEU A 95 -2.28 -9.86 2.55
C LEU A 95 -1.92 -9.10 1.26
N ALA A 96 -0.68 -8.64 1.14
CA ALA A 96 -0.19 -7.98 -0.07
C ALA A 96 0.01 -8.97 -1.23
N ASP A 97 0.30 -10.22 -0.93
CA ASP A 97 0.54 -11.25 -1.94
C ASP A 97 -0.76 -11.95 -2.35
N ASN A 98 -1.74 -12.00 -1.45
CA ASN A 98 -3.04 -12.61 -1.72
C ASN A 98 -4.09 -11.62 -2.25
N ASP A 99 -4.16 -11.49 -3.58
CA ASP A 99 -5.07 -10.57 -4.26
C ASP A 99 -6.55 -10.83 -3.95
N PHE A 100 -7.00 -12.09 -3.92
CA PHE A 100 -8.39 -12.43 -3.63
C PHE A 100 -8.83 -11.97 -2.24
N LYS A 101 -7.99 -12.18 -1.22
CA LYS A 101 -8.26 -11.71 0.14
C LYS A 101 -8.32 -10.18 0.20
N ARG A 102 -7.38 -9.51 -0.46
CA ARG A 102 -7.34 -8.05 -0.53
C ARG A 102 -8.57 -7.46 -1.22
N GLU A 103 -8.96 -7.98 -2.38
CA GLU A 103 -10.16 -7.55 -3.11
C GLU A 103 -11.43 -7.77 -2.30
N MET A 104 -11.53 -8.91 -1.60
CA MET A 104 -12.65 -9.17 -0.69
C MET A 104 -12.73 -8.12 0.43
N LEU A 105 -11.60 -7.70 1.01
CA LEU A 105 -11.59 -6.65 2.02
C LEU A 105 -12.05 -5.30 1.49
N PHE A 106 -11.58 -4.90 0.29
CA PHE A 106 -12.03 -3.65 -0.35
C PHE A 106 -13.53 -3.69 -0.64
N TYR A 107 -14.03 -4.81 -1.15
CA TYR A 107 -15.46 -5.01 -1.38
C TYR A 107 -16.28 -4.87 -0.09
N ARG A 108 -15.83 -5.47 1.01
CA ARG A 108 -16.51 -5.39 2.32
C ARG A 108 -16.46 -4.00 2.93
N GLN A 109 -15.36 -3.28 2.73
CA GLN A 109 -15.26 -1.88 3.14
C GLN A 109 -16.28 -1.02 2.39
N ALA A 110 -16.33 -1.15 1.06
CA ALA A 110 -17.31 -0.45 0.23
C ALA A 110 -18.75 -0.81 0.61
N GLN A 111 -19.02 -2.08 0.91
CA GLN A 111 -20.33 -2.52 1.39
C GLN A 111 -20.72 -1.83 2.72
N GLY A 112 -19.79 -1.76 3.68
CA GLY A 112 -19.98 -1.03 4.93
C GLY A 112 -20.30 0.44 4.70
N THR A 113 -19.56 1.07 3.77
CA THR A 113 -19.73 2.47 3.41
C THR A 113 -21.14 2.74 2.86
N VAL A 114 -21.61 1.86 1.98
CA VAL A 114 -22.95 1.97 1.38
C VAL A 114 -24.04 1.83 2.44
N LEU A 115 -23.88 0.90 3.39
CA LEU A 115 -24.83 0.70 4.49
C LEU A 115 -24.87 1.89 5.45
N GLU A 116 -23.77 2.61 5.61
CA GLU A 116 -23.70 3.82 6.42
C GLU A 116 -24.23 5.07 5.68
N ALA A 117 -23.83 5.26 4.42
CA ALA A 117 -24.13 6.46 3.65
C ALA A 117 -25.59 6.52 3.18
N ILE A 118 -26.18 5.40 2.74
CA ILE A 118 -27.55 5.39 2.23
C ILE A 118 -28.57 5.87 3.27
N PRO A 119 -28.56 5.40 4.54
CA PRO A 119 -29.46 5.92 5.58
C PRO A 119 -29.28 7.42 5.82
N ARG A 120 -28.04 7.92 5.85
CA ARG A 120 -27.75 9.36 6.01
C ARG A 120 -28.36 10.18 4.87
N LEU A 121 -28.18 9.74 3.62
CA LEU A 121 -28.78 10.39 2.44
C LEU A 121 -30.31 10.38 2.46
N LYS A 122 -30.90 9.26 2.91
CA LYS A 122 -32.36 9.15 3.05
C LYS A 122 -32.92 10.06 4.14
N ALA A 123 -32.20 10.26 5.24
CA ALA A 123 -32.59 11.19 6.29
C ALA A 123 -32.70 12.63 5.75
N GLU A 124 -31.79 13.01 4.86
CA GLU A 124 -31.79 14.28 4.12
C GLU A 124 -32.77 14.31 2.92
N LYS A 125 -33.60 13.27 2.76
CA LYS A 125 -34.61 13.12 1.69
C LYS A 125 -34.03 13.11 0.27
N ILE A 126 -32.79 12.64 0.10
CA ILE A 126 -32.12 12.53 -1.20
C ILE A 126 -32.41 11.16 -1.83
N SER A 127 -32.77 11.16 -3.12
CA SER A 127 -32.98 9.93 -3.88
C SER A 127 -31.64 9.27 -4.22
N THR A 128 -31.44 8.01 -3.81
CA THR A 128 -30.18 7.28 -3.99
C THR A 128 -30.23 6.24 -5.09
N LYS A 129 -31.41 5.97 -5.68
CA LYS A 129 -31.57 4.98 -6.75
C LYS A 129 -31.73 5.70 -8.09
N ARG A 130 -30.94 5.28 -9.07
CA ARG A 130 -31.13 5.69 -10.46
C ARG A 130 -32.45 5.09 -10.97
N PRO A 131 -33.40 5.90 -11.49
CA PRO A 131 -34.60 5.37 -12.15
C PRO A 131 -34.26 4.65 -13.46
N ASP A 132 -35.00 3.60 -13.80
CA ASP A 132 -34.80 2.84 -15.03
C ASP A 132 -35.07 3.68 -16.29
N ASP A 133 -35.97 4.66 -16.18
CA ASP A 133 -36.36 5.60 -17.24
C ASP A 133 -35.53 6.91 -17.23
N TYR A 134 -34.36 6.90 -16.58
CA TYR A 134 -33.44 8.03 -16.57
C TYR A 134 -32.23 7.78 -17.48
N TYR A 135 -32.33 8.26 -18.72
CA TYR A 135 -31.29 8.16 -19.74
C TYR A 135 -30.35 9.38 -19.69
N ALA A 136 -29.18 9.18 -19.09
CA ALA A 136 -28.07 10.13 -19.07
C ALA A 136 -26.80 9.45 -19.58
N GLN A 137 -25.76 10.23 -19.88
CA GLN A 137 -24.48 9.67 -20.30
C GLN A 137 -23.88 8.82 -19.17
N MET A 138 -23.55 7.57 -19.50
CA MET A 138 -22.90 6.64 -18.58
C MET A 138 -21.39 6.64 -18.80
N ILE A 139 -20.62 6.18 -17.80
CA ILE A 139 -19.15 6.14 -17.89
C ILE A 139 -18.63 5.22 -19.00
N LYS A 140 -19.40 4.18 -19.37
CA LYS A 140 -19.11 3.25 -20.47
C LYS A 140 -20.25 3.30 -21.48
N SER A 141 -19.93 3.21 -22.77
CA SER A 141 -20.93 3.15 -23.84
C SER A 141 -21.63 1.78 -23.88
N ASP A 142 -22.86 1.76 -24.40
CA ASP A 142 -23.61 0.51 -24.57
C ASP A 142 -22.89 -0.48 -25.50
N GLU A 143 -22.18 0.03 -26.51
CA GLU A 143 -21.35 -0.80 -27.38
C GLU A 143 -20.21 -1.48 -26.63
N HIS A 144 -19.58 -0.79 -25.66
CA HIS A 144 -18.55 -1.39 -24.82
C HIS A 144 -19.13 -2.42 -23.86
N MET A 145 -20.33 -2.19 -23.31
CA MET A 145 -20.99 -3.11 -22.37
C MET A 145 -21.54 -4.39 -23.02
N LYS A 146 -21.74 -4.38 -24.34
CA LYS A 146 -22.21 -5.55 -25.13
C LYS A 146 -21.07 -6.44 -25.65
N LYS A 147 -19.82 -5.97 -25.54
CA LYS A 147 -18.62 -6.74 -25.86
C LYS A 147 -18.19 -7.54 -24.64
#